data_AF-A0A816Q9N3-F1
#
_entry.id   AF-A0A816Q9N3-F1
#
_cell.length_a   1.000
_cell.length_b   1.000
_cell.length_c   1.000
_cell.angle_alpha   90.00
_cell.angle_beta   90.00
_cell.angle_gamma   90.00
#
_symmetry.space_group_name_H-M   'P 1'
#
loop_
_entity.id
_entity.type
_entity.pdbx_description
1 polymer ?
#
loop_
_entity_poly.entity_id
_entity_poly.type
_entity_poly.pdbx_seq_one_letter_code
_entity_poly.pdbx_strand_id
1 'polypeptide(L)'
;RVVRWSRRSGTTQGEVLIDNIACWGLAMDEQRYLYVSDYGKHEVRRYQLGEEICTLVAGGNGEGAGLNQLDFPGYLFVDRDHSVYVSDYSNHRVMKWVEG
;
A
#
# COMPACT_ATOMS: atom_id res chain seq x y z
N ARG A 1 8.25 -5.82 -5.01
CA ARG A 1 9.31 -5.01 -4.36
C ARG A 1 9.25 -3.55 -4.81
N VAL A 2 9.67 -2.62 -3.97
CA VAL A 2 9.91 -1.20 -4.29
C VAL A 2 11.40 -0.96 -4.38
N VAL A 3 11.84 -0.32 -5.48
CA VAL A 3 13.26 -0.07 -5.75
C VAL A 3 13.51 1.41 -5.94
N ARG A 4 14.45 1.98 -5.18
CA ARG A 4 14.92 3.36 -5.31
C ARG A 4 16.07 3.41 -6.31
N TRP A 5 15.93 4.29 -7.30
CA TRP A 5 16.94 4.56 -8.31
C TRP A 5 17.52 5.97 -8.16
N SER A 6 18.83 6.11 -8.39
CA SER A 6 19.47 7.42 -8.55
C SER A 6 19.03 8.05 -9.88
N ARG A 7 18.82 9.38 -9.88
CA ARG A 7 18.46 10.14 -11.10
C ARG A 7 19.68 10.46 -11.99
N ARG A 8 20.85 9.87 -11.71
CA ARG A 8 22.09 10.11 -12.48
C ARG A 8 22.06 9.30 -13.79
N SER A 9 22.56 9.90 -14.87
CA SER A 9 22.76 9.19 -16.15
C SER A 9 23.70 8.00 -15.97
N GLY A 10 23.33 6.85 -16.53
CA GLY A 10 24.13 5.62 -16.44
C GLY A 10 23.96 4.82 -15.15
N THR A 11 22.93 5.09 -14.34
CA THR A 11 22.62 4.27 -13.16
C THR A 11 22.25 2.84 -13.58
N THR A 12 22.98 1.84 -13.09
CA THR A 12 22.77 0.41 -13.39
C THR A 12 22.34 -0.42 -12.19
N GLN A 13 22.34 0.16 -10.98
CA GLN A 13 21.92 -0.51 -9.75
C GLN A 13 20.94 0.37 -8.98
N GLY A 14 19.90 -0.28 -8.45
CA GLY A 14 18.91 0.32 -7.57
C GLY A 14 18.93 -0.35 -6.20
N GLU A 15 18.44 0.36 -5.20
CA GLU A 15 18.33 -0.12 -3.83
C GLU A 15 16.92 -0.64 -3.58
N VAL A 16 16.80 -1.89 -3.14
CA VAL A 16 15.50 -2.44 -2.75
C VAL A 16 15.12 -1.85 -1.40
N LEU A 17 14.03 -1.10 -1.35
CA LEU A 17 13.52 -0.49 -0.11
C LEU A 17 12.49 -1.38 0.58
N ILE A 18 11.67 -2.09 -0.21
CA ILE A 18 10.61 -2.98 0.28
C ILE A 18 10.61 -4.22 -0.58
N ASP A 19 10.58 -5.40 0.02
CA ASP A 19 10.46 -6.68 -0.69
C ASP A 19 9.28 -7.51 -0.18
N ASN A 20 9.03 -8.66 -0.81
CA ASN A 20 7.97 -9.62 -0.43
C ASN A 20 6.56 -9.02 -0.34
N ILE A 21 6.23 -8.20 -1.34
CA ILE A 21 4.91 -7.57 -1.52
C ILE A 21 4.36 -7.95 -2.90
N ALA A 22 3.12 -8.46 -2.94
CA ALA A 22 2.36 -8.64 -4.18
C ALA A 22 1.63 -7.33 -4.51
N CYS A 23 2.41 -6.32 -4.91
CA CYS A 23 1.94 -4.96 -5.11
C CYS A 23 1.00 -4.86 -6.32
N TRP A 24 -0.22 -4.34 -6.11
CA TRP A 24 -1.10 -3.91 -7.22
C TRP A 24 -1.14 -2.38 -7.34
N GLY A 25 -1.36 -1.68 -6.22
CA GLY A 25 -1.49 -0.24 -6.15
C GLY A 25 -0.57 0.39 -5.11
N LEU A 26 -0.22 1.66 -5.33
CA LEU A 26 0.57 2.45 -4.41
C LEU A 26 0.06 3.89 -4.31
N ALA A 27 0.29 4.51 -3.16
CA ALA A 27 0.08 5.94 -2.92
C ALA A 27 1.12 6.44 -1.91
N MET A 28 1.34 7.75 -1.84
CA MET A 28 2.26 8.36 -0.87
C MET A 28 1.58 9.58 -0.23
N ASP A 29 1.74 9.74 1.07
CA ASP A 29 1.26 10.92 1.80
C ASP A 29 2.30 12.05 1.86
N GLU A 30 1.91 13.17 2.46
CA GLU A 30 2.77 14.35 2.60
C GLU A 30 3.95 14.12 3.57
N GLN A 31 3.86 13.12 4.47
CA GLN A 31 4.93 12.71 5.39
C GLN A 31 5.90 11.69 4.76
N ARG A 32 5.68 11.32 3.50
CA ARG A 32 6.47 10.34 2.74
C ARG A 32 6.36 8.90 3.23
N TYR A 33 5.21 8.54 3.81
CA TYR A 33 4.84 7.13 3.93
C TYR A 33 4.35 6.61 2.59
N LEU A 34 4.89 5.48 2.17
CA LEU A 34 4.41 4.75 1.00
C LEU A 34 3.36 3.73 1.43
N TYR A 35 2.17 3.82 0.88
CA TYR A 35 1.08 2.89 1.05
C TYR A 35 1.07 1.93 -0.13
N VAL A 36 0.95 0.64 0.14
CA VAL A 36 0.97 -0.42 -0.87
C VAL A 36 -0.17 -1.39 -0.58
N SER A 37 -0.95 -1.72 -1.61
CA SER A 37 -1.90 -2.83 -1.55
C SER A 37 -1.17 -4.13 -1.89
N ASP A 38 -1.24 -5.09 -0.98
CA ASP A 38 -0.78 -6.45 -1.21
C ASP A 38 -2.01 -7.29 -1.55
N TYR A 39 -2.25 -7.52 -2.84
CA TYR A 39 -3.47 -8.18 -3.29
C TYR A 39 -3.52 -9.65 -2.87
N GLY A 40 -2.36 -10.30 -2.75
CA GLY A 40 -2.26 -11.71 -2.34
C GLY A 40 -2.48 -11.92 -0.84
N LYS A 41 -2.37 -10.85 -0.05
CA LYS A 41 -2.63 -10.84 1.40
C LYS A 41 -3.92 -10.12 1.78
N HIS A 42 -4.65 -9.56 0.81
CA HIS A 42 -5.91 -8.86 1.02
C HIS A 42 -5.79 -7.72 2.06
N GLU A 43 -4.71 -6.94 1.93
CA GLU A 43 -4.35 -5.91 2.91
C GLU A 43 -3.68 -4.70 2.28
N VAL A 44 -3.65 -3.61 3.04
CA VAL A 44 -2.86 -2.40 2.72
C VAL A 44 -1.90 -2.13 3.85
N ARG A 45 -0.62 -1.92 3.50
CA ARG A 45 0.44 -1.57 4.45
C ARG A 45 1.03 -0.22 4.12
N ARG A 46 1.43 0.54 5.14
CA ARG A 46 2.28 1.73 4.99
C ARG A 46 3.71 1.45 5.44
N TYR A 47 4.65 2.10 4.76
CA TYR A 47 6.09 1.98 4.96
C TYR A 47 6.72 3.36 5.06
N GLN A 48 7.55 3.58 6.07
CA GLN A 48 8.49 4.70 6.05
C GLN A 48 9.59 4.36 5.04
N LEU A 49 9.80 5.20 4.03
CA LEU A 49 10.81 4.90 3.01
C LEU A 49 12.22 4.76 3.60
N GLY A 50 12.83 3.60 3.42
CA GLY A 50 14.16 3.27 3.96
C GLY A 50 14.14 2.55 5.30
N GLU A 51 12.96 2.31 5.88
CA GLU A 51 12.78 1.44 7.03
C GLU A 51 12.18 0.09 6.60
N GLU A 52 12.58 -0.98 7.28
CA GLU A 52 12.02 -2.33 7.03
C GLU A 52 10.64 -2.51 7.69
N ILE A 53 10.32 -1.68 8.69
CA ILE A 53 9.10 -1.80 9.48
C ILE A 53 7.92 -1.23 8.68
N CYS A 54 6.81 -1.97 8.71
CA CYS A 54 5.55 -1.56 8.09
C CYS A 54 4.40 -1.65 9.08
N THR A 55 3.35 -0.86 8.82
CA THR A 55 2.12 -0.87 9.60
C THR A 55 0.96 -1.34 8.72
N LEU A 56 0.14 -2.25 9.23
CA LEU A 56 -1.13 -2.62 8.58
C LEU A 56 -2.12 -1.45 8.72
N VAL A 57 -2.70 -1.03 7.61
CA VAL A 57 -3.61 0.14 7.57
C VAL A 57 -5.04 -0.25 7.24
N ALA A 58 -5.23 -1.29 6.43
CA ALA A 58 -6.55 -1.81 6.07
C ALA A 58 -6.50 -3.30 5.77
N GLY A 59 -7.62 -4.00 6.00
CA GLY A 59 -7.74 -5.44 5.76
C GLY A 59 -6.98 -6.28 6.78
N GLY A 60 -6.32 -7.35 6.32
CA GLY A 60 -5.56 -8.27 7.18
C GLY A 60 -6.41 -9.25 8.00
N ASN A 61 -7.74 -9.22 7.85
CA ASN A 61 -8.68 -10.16 8.47
C ASN A 61 -9.15 -11.25 7.50
N GLY A 62 -8.28 -11.63 6.57
CA GLY A 62 -8.59 -12.55 5.47
C GLY A 62 -9.38 -11.90 4.33
N GLU A 63 -9.49 -12.67 3.25
CA GLU A 63 -10.32 -12.35 2.09
C GLU A 63 -11.80 -12.30 2.48
N GLY A 64 -12.53 -11.30 1.99
CA GLY A 64 -13.99 -11.28 2.09
C GLY A 64 -14.62 -9.91 1.97
N ALA A 65 -15.96 -9.89 2.08
CA ALA A 65 -16.79 -8.68 1.95
C ALA A 65 -17.11 -7.99 3.28
N GLY A 66 -16.59 -8.49 4.41
CA GLY A 66 -16.77 -7.86 5.72
C GLY A 66 -16.24 -6.41 5.76
N LEU A 67 -16.74 -5.61 6.70
CA LEU A 67 -16.32 -4.20 6.83
C LEU A 67 -14.84 -4.04 7.23
N ASN A 68 -14.26 -5.09 7.82
CA ASN A 68 -12.86 -5.18 8.20
C ASN A 68 -12.03 -6.11 7.28
N GLN A 69 -12.59 -6.52 6.15
CA GLN A 69 -11.97 -7.39 5.16
C GLN A 69 -11.84 -6.67 3.80
N LEU A 70 -10.94 -7.17 2.98
CA LEU A 70 -10.75 -6.74 1.59
C LEU A 70 -10.70 -7.99 0.70
N ASP A 71 -10.94 -7.80 -0.59
CA ASP A 71 -10.84 -8.84 -1.60
C ASP A 71 -10.20 -8.29 -2.89
N PHE A 72 -8.97 -8.75 -3.16
CA PHE A 72 -8.06 -8.24 -4.19
C PHE A 72 -7.97 -6.70 -4.21
N PRO A 73 -7.52 -6.04 -3.12
CA PRO A 73 -7.41 -4.58 -3.10
C PRO A 73 -6.47 -4.06 -4.20
N GLY A 74 -6.95 -3.09 -4.96
CA GLY A 74 -6.27 -2.50 -6.12
C GLY A 74 -5.60 -1.16 -5.81
N TYR A 75 -6.02 -0.11 -6.50
CA TYR A 75 -5.48 1.24 -6.36
C TYR A 75 -5.86 1.91 -5.04
N LEU A 76 -4.98 2.83 -4.63
CA LEU A 76 -5.06 3.56 -3.37
C LEU A 76 -5.12 5.06 -3.64
N PHE A 77 -5.83 5.79 -2.79
CA PHE A 77 -5.72 7.23 -2.66
C PHE A 77 -5.60 7.57 -1.17
N VAL A 78 -4.71 8.50 -0.83
CA VAL A 78 -4.52 8.96 0.56
C VAL A 78 -4.84 10.44 0.59
N ASP A 79 -5.79 10.82 1.46
CA ASP A 79 -6.16 12.22 1.64
C ASP A 79 -5.25 12.95 2.65
N ARG A 80 -5.51 14.24 2.88
CA ARG A 80 -4.72 15.06 3.79
C ARG A 80 -4.92 14.72 5.26
N ASP A 81 -5.98 14.00 5.59
CA ASP A 81 -6.27 13.51 6.93
C ASP A 81 -5.71 12.08 7.14
N HIS A 82 -4.79 11.65 6.27
CA HIS A 82 -4.18 10.32 6.25
C HIS A 82 -5.19 9.17 6.09
N SER A 83 -6.41 9.47 5.63
CA SER A 83 -7.37 8.43 5.33
C SER A 83 -7.01 7.74 4.03
N VAL A 84 -7.08 6.41 4.03
CA VAL A 84 -6.80 5.58 2.87
C VAL A 84 -8.10 5.13 2.22
N TYR A 85 -8.24 5.46 0.95
CA TYR A 85 -9.30 4.98 0.08
C TYR A 85 -8.75 3.80 -0.73
N VAL A 86 -9.43 2.67 -0.63
CA VAL A 86 -9.01 1.41 -1.27
C VAL A 86 -10.07 1.00 -2.29
N SER A 87 -9.68 0.79 -3.55
CA SER A 87 -10.55 0.09 -4.50
C SER A 87 -10.55 -1.40 -4.15
N ASP A 88 -11.61 -1.85 -3.48
CA ASP A 88 -11.80 -3.23 -3.05
C ASP A 88 -12.40 -4.03 -4.22
N TYR A 89 -11.52 -4.45 -5.14
CA TYR A 89 -11.84 -4.72 -6.54
C TYR A 89 -12.91 -5.79 -6.72
N SER A 90 -12.72 -6.95 -6.08
CA SER A 90 -13.64 -8.09 -6.23
C SER A 90 -14.96 -7.88 -5.49
N ASN A 91 -14.96 -7.03 -4.46
CA ASN A 91 -16.18 -6.62 -3.74
C ASN A 91 -16.93 -5.47 -4.43
N HIS A 92 -16.43 -4.94 -5.55
CA HIS A 92 -17.07 -3.87 -6.32
C HIS A 92 -17.39 -2.61 -5.50
N ARG A 93 -16.51 -2.25 -4.56
CA ARG A 93 -16.71 -1.10 -3.66
C ARG A 93 -15.43 -0.29 -3.47
N VAL A 94 -15.59 0.88 -2.88
CA VAL A 94 -14.48 1.68 -2.36
C VAL A 94 -14.63 1.76 -0.84
N MET A 95 -13.56 1.42 -0.12
CA MET A 95 -13.53 1.49 1.35
C MET A 95 -12.66 2.67 1.78
N LYS A 96 -13.15 3.49 2.72
CA LYS A 96 -12.38 4.53 3.39
C LYS A 96 -11.95 4.02 4.77
N TRP A 97 -10.66 3.98 5.03
CA TRP A 97 -10.06 3.68 6.33
C TRP A 97 -9.44 4.95 6.89
N VAL A 98 -9.83 5.31 8.11
CA VAL A 98 -9.31 6.50 8.81
C VAL A 98 -8.19 6.09 9.75
N GLU A 99 -7.20 6.96 9.94
CA GLU A 99 -6.22 6.77 11.00
C GLU A 99 -6.93 6.87 12.37
N GLY A 100 -6.63 5.93 13.27
CA GLY A 100 -7.22 5.83 14.61
C GLY A 100 -6.38 6.47 15.69
#